data_AF-A0A2T8M164-F1
#
_entry.id   AF-A0A2T8M164-F1
#
_cell.length_a   1.000
_cell.length_b   1.000
_cell.length_c   1.000
_cell.angle_alpha   90.00
_cell.angle_beta   90.00
_cell.angle_gamma   90.00
#
_symmetry.space_group_name_H-M   'P 1'
#
loop_
_entity.id
_entity.type
_entity.pdbx_description
1 polymer ?
#
loop_
_entity_poly.entity_id
_entity_poly.type
_entity_poly.pdbx_seq_one_letter_code
_entity_poly.pdbx_strand_id
1 'polypeptide(L)'
;MDNEFYTLLTDRGMAKIASALADKKQLHLQKMAVGDGGGQYYEPTASQTNLRHEVWRGEMNTLTVAPNNPNWLIAELVLPEEVGGWYVREVGVFDNEGELIAIGKFPESYKPLLPGGCGKQVCIRLIMEVSNTTAVTLTVDPSIVLATRDYVDVRLDEHEHSTNHPDATLTQKGFTRLSNATDSDDETKAATPKAVKAAMAEARNHTHTWNQITGVPDGTLTQKGIVKLNSATDSTSTTEAATPSAVKAAMDKANAAAPANHTHVWNQVTGVPDGTLTQKGIVKLNSATDSTSTTEAATPSAVKAAYDKASAAAPAGHTHSWGQITGTPDGTLTQKGIVKLNSATDSTSTTEAATPSAVKAAYDLANGKAAGSHKHAWGDITDVPDGTTAQKGIVKLNSATNSTSTTEAATPSAVKAAYDLAKSKTSATNIYTRTQSDARYVQNVMLGAEVQAPTMAPAGCVITFVDGGDKMECVRYKPLQININGFWRTISG
;
A
#
# COMPACT_ATOMS: atom_id res chain seq x y z
N MET A 1 -12.68 127.01 5.95
CA MET A 1 -11.90 126.44 7.06
C MET A 1 -10.46 126.70 6.69
N ASP A 2 -9.71 127.36 7.57
CA ASP A 2 -8.30 127.58 7.33
C ASP A 2 -7.59 126.26 7.68
N ASN A 3 -7.08 125.56 6.67
CA ASN A 3 -6.37 124.31 6.88
C ASN A 3 -5.03 124.63 7.53
N GLU A 4 -4.92 124.33 8.83
CA GLU A 4 -3.72 124.56 9.65
C GLU A 4 -2.45 123.96 9.00
N PHE A 5 -2.62 122.81 8.35
CA PHE A 5 -1.62 122.06 7.58
C PHE A 5 -2.19 121.74 6.19
N TYR A 6 -1.37 121.92 5.14
CA TYR A 6 -1.80 121.78 3.75
C TYR A 6 -0.62 121.46 2.82
N THR A 7 -0.93 120.91 1.65
CA THR A 7 0.02 120.72 0.54
C THR A 7 -0.31 121.67 -0.59
N LEU A 8 0.72 122.29 -1.17
CA LEU A 8 0.63 123.22 -2.28
C LEU A 8 1.50 122.71 -3.44
N LEU A 9 0.96 122.65 -4.66
CA LEU A 9 1.79 122.49 -5.86
C LEU A 9 2.56 123.78 -6.12
N THR A 10 3.84 123.68 -6.48
CA THR A 10 4.61 124.85 -6.91
C THR A 10 4.21 125.27 -8.34
N ASP A 11 4.54 126.50 -8.73
CA ASP A 11 4.34 126.98 -10.09
C ASP A 11 5.09 126.09 -11.11
N ARG A 12 6.27 125.57 -10.72
CA ARG A 12 7.04 124.60 -11.52
C ARG A 12 6.35 123.23 -11.57
N GLY A 13 5.83 122.75 -10.44
CA GLY A 13 5.12 121.48 -10.35
C GLY A 13 3.85 121.47 -11.21
N MET A 14 3.05 122.53 -11.13
CA MET A 14 1.88 122.70 -11.99
C MET A 14 2.27 122.74 -13.48
N ALA A 15 3.32 123.50 -13.84
CA ALA A 15 3.82 123.56 -15.21
C ALA A 15 4.34 122.20 -15.73
N LYS A 16 5.07 121.44 -14.90
CA LYS A 16 5.58 120.12 -15.27
C LYS A 16 4.50 119.06 -15.38
N ILE A 17 3.50 119.05 -14.49
CA ILE A 17 2.33 118.15 -14.58
C ILE A 17 1.50 118.48 -15.84
N ALA A 18 1.29 119.76 -16.14
CA ALA A 18 0.60 120.18 -17.35
C ALA A 18 1.38 119.82 -18.64
N SER A 19 2.71 119.97 -18.62
CA SER A 19 3.60 119.59 -19.72
C SER A 19 3.58 118.07 -19.96
N ALA A 20 3.72 117.26 -18.90
CA ALA A 20 3.63 115.81 -18.97
C ALA A 20 2.28 115.34 -19.57
N LEU A 21 1.17 115.95 -19.12
CA LEU A 21 -0.17 115.67 -19.63
C LEU A 21 -0.33 116.04 -21.13
N ALA A 22 0.25 117.15 -21.57
CA ALA A 22 0.21 117.58 -22.98
C ALA A 22 1.06 116.67 -23.90
N ASP A 23 2.28 116.34 -23.46
CA ASP A 23 3.22 115.47 -24.18
C ASP A 23 2.87 113.97 -24.12
N LYS A 24 1.88 113.59 -23.30
CA LYS A 24 1.55 112.20 -22.93
C LYS A 24 2.73 111.44 -22.32
N LYS A 25 3.57 112.16 -21.57
CA LYS A 25 4.67 111.62 -20.76
C LYS A 25 4.23 111.48 -19.31
N GLN A 26 5.05 110.82 -18.49
CA GLN A 26 4.88 110.82 -17.04
C GLN A 26 5.97 111.68 -16.39
N LEU A 27 5.57 112.52 -15.43
CA LEU A 27 6.50 113.20 -14.53
C LEU A 27 7.00 112.18 -13.50
N HIS A 28 8.32 111.97 -13.47
CA HIS A 28 8.95 110.99 -12.59
C HIS A 28 9.28 111.65 -11.24
N LEU A 29 8.48 111.38 -10.22
CA LEU A 29 8.81 111.73 -8.85
C LEU A 29 9.83 110.71 -8.32
N GLN A 30 10.83 111.21 -7.60
CA GLN A 30 11.92 110.38 -7.08
C GLN A 30 12.23 110.65 -5.61
N LYS A 31 12.32 111.93 -5.22
CA LYS A 31 12.87 112.32 -3.90
C LYS A 31 11.85 113.04 -3.05
N MET A 32 11.95 112.84 -1.75
CA MET A 32 11.28 113.68 -0.76
C MET A 32 12.31 114.26 0.19
N ALA A 33 12.14 115.53 0.53
CA ALA A 33 12.93 116.22 1.55
C ALA A 33 12.05 116.71 2.69
N VAL A 34 12.68 116.94 3.82
CA VAL A 34 12.07 117.36 5.08
C VAL A 34 12.89 118.49 5.67
N GLY A 35 12.20 119.49 6.21
CA GLY A 35 12.77 120.70 6.76
C GLY A 35 12.16 121.09 8.10
N ASP A 36 12.90 121.91 8.85
CA ASP A 36 12.47 122.44 10.15
C ASP A 36 11.91 123.88 10.07
N GLY A 37 11.77 124.43 8.86
CA GLY A 37 11.28 125.78 8.61
C GLY A 37 12.25 126.90 9.05
N GLY A 38 13.49 126.58 9.43
CA GLY A 38 14.40 127.50 10.13
C GLY A 38 14.04 127.63 11.61
N GLY A 39 13.53 126.56 12.22
CA GLY A 39 13.09 126.50 13.62
C GLY A 39 11.76 127.19 13.94
N GLN A 40 11.05 127.71 12.94
CA GLN A 40 9.75 128.38 13.07
C GLN A 40 8.82 128.01 11.90
N TYR A 41 7.50 128.08 12.11
CA TYR A 41 6.56 128.01 11.01
C TYR A 41 6.67 129.22 10.07
N TYR A 42 6.22 129.01 8.84
CA TYR A 42 5.95 130.03 7.83
C TYR A 42 4.83 129.50 6.92
N GLU A 43 4.31 130.33 6.02
CA GLU A 43 3.31 129.91 5.03
C GLU A 43 4.01 129.61 3.69
N PRO A 44 4.00 128.35 3.18
CA PRO A 44 4.58 128.03 1.88
C PRO A 44 3.90 128.74 0.71
N THR A 45 4.70 129.18 -0.26
CA THR A 45 4.23 129.88 -1.48
C THR A 45 4.49 129.08 -2.74
N ALA A 46 3.59 129.16 -3.74
CA ALA A 46 3.70 128.39 -4.98
C ALA A 46 4.98 128.71 -5.78
N SER A 47 5.52 129.92 -5.61
CA SER A 47 6.77 130.39 -6.21
C SER A 47 8.05 129.78 -5.61
N GLN A 48 7.96 128.94 -4.57
CA GLN A 48 9.13 128.29 -3.99
C GLN A 48 9.79 127.28 -4.94
N THR A 49 11.11 127.29 -4.96
CA THR A 49 11.94 126.33 -5.70
C THR A 49 12.64 125.32 -4.78
N ASN A 50 12.70 125.59 -3.48
CA ASN A 50 13.30 124.76 -2.43
C ASN A 50 12.53 124.97 -1.11
N LEU A 51 12.75 124.07 -0.15
CA LEU A 51 12.37 124.24 1.25
C LEU A 51 13.08 125.46 1.88
N ARG A 52 12.49 126.04 2.94
CA ARG A 52 13.06 127.19 3.66
C ARG A 52 14.33 126.80 4.44
N HIS A 53 14.34 125.63 5.06
CA HIS A 53 15.54 125.02 5.65
C HIS A 53 15.43 123.49 5.59
N GLU A 54 15.96 122.90 4.52
CA GLU A 54 16.05 121.45 4.34
C GLU A 54 17.07 120.84 5.30
N VAL A 55 16.66 119.83 6.07
CA VAL A 55 17.51 119.14 7.06
C VAL A 55 17.78 117.68 6.69
N TRP A 56 16.97 117.06 5.84
CA TRP A 56 17.27 115.78 5.21
C TRP A 56 16.50 115.57 3.89
N ARG A 57 17.04 114.74 3.00
CA ARG A 57 16.43 114.30 1.74
C ARG A 57 16.72 112.82 1.50
N GLY A 58 15.72 112.08 1.03
CA GLY A 58 15.84 110.67 0.66
C GLY A 58 15.04 110.33 -0.60
N GLU A 59 15.23 109.12 -1.10
CA GLU A 59 14.35 108.54 -2.13
C GLU A 59 12.95 108.31 -1.53
N MET A 60 11.90 108.56 -2.31
CA MET A 60 10.51 108.31 -1.92
C MET A 60 10.27 106.79 -1.81
N ASN A 61 9.60 106.32 -0.75
CA ASN A 61 9.33 104.89 -0.55
C ASN A 61 8.09 104.40 -1.29
N THR A 62 7.01 105.19 -1.28
CA THR A 62 5.77 104.86 -2.01
C THR A 62 5.17 106.13 -2.63
N LEU A 63 4.47 105.93 -3.75
CA LEU A 63 3.56 106.89 -4.37
C LEU A 63 2.33 106.10 -4.78
N THR A 64 1.18 106.41 -4.19
CA THR A 64 -0.07 105.69 -4.45
C THR A 64 -1.20 106.67 -4.72
N VAL A 65 -2.12 106.31 -5.62
CA VAL A 65 -3.38 107.06 -5.77
C VAL A 65 -4.25 106.77 -4.55
N ALA A 66 -4.80 107.80 -3.92
CA ALA A 66 -5.62 107.63 -2.73
C ALA A 66 -6.89 106.82 -3.07
N PRO A 67 -7.23 105.74 -2.34
CA PRO A 67 -8.38 104.90 -2.66
C PRO A 67 -9.73 105.65 -2.56
N ASN A 68 -9.75 106.80 -1.88
CA ASN A 68 -10.93 107.63 -1.68
C ASN A 68 -11.02 108.82 -2.66
N ASN A 69 -9.95 109.13 -3.43
CA ASN A 69 -9.95 110.23 -4.40
C ASN A 69 -8.91 109.98 -5.52
N PRO A 70 -9.32 109.76 -6.79
CA PRO A 70 -8.40 109.47 -7.89
C PRO A 70 -7.48 110.62 -8.28
N ASN A 71 -7.71 111.85 -7.79
CA ASN A 71 -6.87 113.02 -8.03
C ASN A 71 -5.80 113.24 -6.94
N TRP A 72 -5.83 112.49 -5.84
CA TRP A 72 -4.86 112.62 -4.75
C TRP A 72 -3.75 111.58 -4.89
N LEU A 73 -2.50 112.04 -4.94
CA LEU A 73 -1.32 111.21 -4.76
C LEU A 73 -0.88 111.26 -3.31
N ILE A 74 -0.69 110.09 -2.72
CA ILE A 74 -0.09 109.88 -1.40
C ILE A 74 1.37 109.52 -1.65
N ALA A 75 2.27 110.46 -1.34
CA ALA A 75 3.71 110.26 -1.37
C ALA A 75 4.23 109.96 0.04
N GLU A 76 5.02 108.91 0.21
CA GLU A 76 5.53 108.48 1.51
C GLU A 76 7.06 108.41 1.56
N LEU A 77 7.63 108.95 2.63
CA LEU A 77 9.05 108.90 2.95
C LEU A 77 9.23 108.33 4.36
N VAL A 78 9.94 107.21 4.49
CA VAL A 78 10.33 106.63 5.77
C VAL A 78 11.68 107.22 6.18
N LEU A 79 11.70 108.02 7.25
CA LEU A 79 12.94 108.55 7.82
C LEU A 79 13.63 107.45 8.64
N PRO A 80 14.88 107.07 8.31
CA PRO A 80 15.66 106.09 9.07
C PRO A 80 15.83 106.49 10.54
N GLU A 81 16.13 105.52 11.40
CA GLU A 81 16.36 105.78 12.83
C GLU A 81 17.66 106.56 13.11
N GLU A 82 18.64 106.47 12.21
CA GLU A 82 19.91 107.22 12.25
C GLU A 82 19.78 108.72 11.91
N VAL A 83 18.60 109.19 11.48
CA VAL A 83 18.37 110.59 11.06
C VAL A 83 17.33 111.24 11.97
N GLY A 84 17.62 112.42 12.53
CA GLY A 84 16.75 113.11 13.49
C GLY A 84 17.47 114.15 14.34
N GLY A 85 16.88 114.49 15.48
CA GLY A 85 17.33 115.53 16.42
C GLY A 85 16.63 116.88 16.24
N TRP A 86 15.58 116.93 15.41
CA TRP A 86 14.92 118.15 14.94
C TRP A 86 13.41 117.93 14.75
N TYR A 87 12.67 119.01 14.50
CA TYR A 87 11.22 119.01 14.30
C TYR A 87 10.88 119.14 12.82
N VAL A 88 10.10 118.21 12.27
CA VAL A 88 9.53 118.34 10.92
C VAL A 88 8.50 119.48 10.93
N ARG A 89 8.64 120.46 10.03
CA ARG A 89 7.64 121.52 9.78
C ARG A 89 7.29 121.71 8.30
N GLU A 90 8.19 121.33 7.41
CA GLU A 90 7.99 121.40 5.96
C GLU A 90 8.42 120.10 5.27
N VAL A 91 7.73 119.74 4.20
CA VAL A 91 7.99 118.52 3.41
C VAL A 91 7.95 118.88 1.93
N GLY A 92 8.98 118.51 1.16
CA GLY A 92 9.07 118.79 -0.27
C GLY A 92 9.08 117.50 -1.09
N VAL A 93 8.34 117.47 -2.19
CA VAL A 93 8.38 116.39 -3.20
C VAL A 93 9.13 116.90 -4.42
N PHE A 94 10.11 116.12 -4.89
CA PHE A 94 11.01 116.47 -5.97
C PHE A 94 10.97 115.43 -7.09
N ASP A 95 11.13 115.90 -8.32
CA ASP A 95 11.30 115.05 -9.49
C ASP A 95 12.74 114.53 -9.66
N ASN A 96 12.94 113.72 -10.70
CA ASN A 96 14.25 113.18 -11.10
C ASN A 96 15.25 114.25 -11.59
N GLU A 97 14.80 115.46 -11.91
CA GLU A 97 15.65 116.61 -12.29
C GLU A 97 16.02 117.48 -11.06
N GLY A 98 15.43 117.19 -9.89
CA GLY A 98 15.69 117.87 -8.64
C GLY A 98 14.82 119.12 -8.40
N GLU A 99 13.76 119.33 -9.19
CA GLU A 99 12.84 120.46 -9.00
C GLU A 99 11.76 120.15 -7.97
N LEU A 100 11.46 121.13 -7.11
CA LEU A 100 10.37 121.05 -6.12
C LEU A 100 9.01 121.11 -6.82
N ILE A 101 8.26 120.00 -6.81
CA ILE A 101 6.95 119.85 -7.45
C ILE A 101 5.81 120.21 -6.50
N ALA A 102 5.92 119.82 -5.23
CA ALA A 102 4.94 120.11 -4.19
C ALA A 102 5.62 120.39 -2.85
N ILE A 103 5.03 121.27 -2.04
CA ILE A 103 5.49 121.62 -0.70
C ILE A 103 4.34 121.54 0.30
N GLY A 104 4.57 120.86 1.42
CA GLY A 104 3.64 120.69 2.52
C GLY A 104 4.03 121.49 3.75
N LYS A 105 3.08 122.27 4.28
CA LYS A 105 3.11 122.78 5.65
C LYS A 105 2.70 121.64 6.57
N PHE A 106 3.65 121.08 7.31
CA PHE A 106 3.50 119.80 8.02
C PHE A 106 3.38 120.01 9.54
N PRO A 107 2.54 119.23 10.26
CA PRO A 107 2.41 119.36 11.71
C PRO A 107 3.72 119.02 12.44
N GLU A 108 4.07 119.89 13.40
CA GLU A 108 5.28 119.82 14.20
C GLU A 108 5.50 118.43 14.82
N SER A 109 6.44 117.68 14.24
CA SER A 109 6.71 116.30 14.63
C SER A 109 8.18 116.14 15.00
N TYR A 110 8.46 115.88 16.27
CA TYR A 110 9.83 115.61 16.73
C TYR A 110 10.31 114.24 16.25
N LYS A 111 11.40 114.22 15.47
CA LYS A 111 12.10 113.00 15.08
C LYS A 111 13.29 112.81 16.03
N PRO A 112 13.23 111.89 17.02
CA PRO A 112 14.39 111.61 17.85
C PRO A 112 15.51 110.94 17.03
N LEU A 113 16.75 111.18 17.45
CA LEU A 113 17.97 110.58 16.93
C LEU A 113 18.45 109.49 17.91
N LEU A 114 19.01 108.39 17.39
CA LEU A 114 19.44 107.22 18.18
C LEU A 114 20.21 107.51 19.49
N PRO A 115 21.19 108.45 19.53
CA PRO A 115 21.95 108.78 20.75
C PRO A 115 21.11 109.39 21.89
N GLY A 116 19.87 109.82 21.60
CA GLY A 116 18.89 110.22 22.61
C GLY A 116 18.23 109.06 23.37
N GLY A 117 18.67 107.82 23.16
CA GLY A 117 18.15 106.62 23.84
C GLY A 117 16.84 106.06 23.27
N CYS A 118 16.33 106.64 22.18
CA CYS A 118 15.13 106.18 21.49
C CYS A 118 15.26 106.38 19.97
N GLY A 119 15.41 105.28 19.23
CA GLY A 119 15.20 105.27 17.79
C GLY A 119 13.71 105.21 17.47
N LYS A 120 13.21 106.15 16.67
CA LYS A 120 11.86 106.09 16.10
C LYS A 120 11.96 106.26 14.59
N GLN A 121 11.58 105.24 13.84
CA GLN A 121 11.27 105.39 12.41
C GLN A 121 9.97 106.18 12.26
N VAL A 122 9.93 107.12 11.31
CA VAL A 122 8.77 107.98 11.07
C VAL A 122 8.46 107.96 9.59
N CYS A 123 7.26 107.51 9.22
CA CYS A 123 6.73 107.71 7.89
C CYS A 123 6.12 109.10 7.78
N ILE A 124 6.67 109.92 6.89
CA ILE A 124 6.10 111.21 6.47
C ILE A 124 5.26 110.95 5.24
N ARG A 125 3.94 111.09 5.41
CA ARG A 125 2.95 110.97 4.36
C ARG A 125 2.50 112.36 3.91
N LEU A 126 2.81 112.73 2.67
CA LEU A 126 2.30 113.94 2.03
C LEU A 126 1.21 113.57 1.03
N ILE A 127 0.08 114.27 1.08
CA ILE A 127 -1.01 114.11 0.10
C ILE A 127 -1.02 115.34 -0.80
N MET A 128 -0.80 115.16 -2.10
CA MET A 128 -0.83 116.22 -3.12
C MET A 128 -1.97 115.98 -4.11
N GLU A 129 -2.76 117.01 -4.39
CA GLU A 129 -3.80 116.96 -5.41
C GLU A 129 -3.24 117.34 -6.77
N VAL A 130 -3.54 116.56 -7.81
CA VAL A 130 -3.07 116.77 -9.19
C VAL A 130 -4.22 116.63 -10.18
N SER A 131 -4.16 117.36 -11.28
CA SER A 131 -5.21 117.37 -12.32
C SER A 131 -5.33 116.05 -13.09
N ASN A 132 -4.29 115.23 -13.12
CA ASN A 132 -4.31 113.87 -13.64
C ASN A 132 -3.21 113.02 -12.98
N THR A 133 -3.59 111.99 -12.23
CA THR A 133 -2.64 111.07 -11.56
C THR A 133 -1.90 110.13 -12.50
N THR A 134 -2.42 109.88 -13.71
CA THR A 134 -1.72 109.07 -14.74
C THR A 134 -0.54 109.81 -15.37
N ALA A 135 -0.53 111.15 -15.31
CA ALA A 135 0.57 111.99 -15.80
C ALA A 135 1.75 112.07 -14.82
N VAL A 136 1.69 111.37 -13.69
CA VAL A 136 2.73 111.31 -12.65
C VAL A 136 3.05 109.85 -12.35
N THR A 137 4.32 109.53 -12.14
CA THR A 137 4.76 108.16 -11.80
C THR A 137 5.93 108.20 -10.83
N LEU A 138 6.24 107.05 -10.24
CA LEU A 138 7.31 106.87 -9.26
C LEU A 138 8.48 106.12 -9.89
N THR A 139 9.66 106.73 -9.90
CA THR A 139 10.92 106.03 -10.18
C THR A 139 11.55 105.61 -8.86
N VAL A 140 11.15 104.46 -8.35
CA VAL A 140 11.79 103.80 -7.21
C VAL A 140 12.77 102.74 -7.71
N ASP A 141 13.98 102.74 -7.15
CA ASP A 141 14.87 101.58 -7.19
C ASP A 141 14.41 100.58 -6.12
N PRO A 142 13.93 99.37 -6.49
CA PRO A 142 13.44 98.38 -5.51
C PRO A 142 14.51 97.90 -4.54
N SER A 143 15.80 98.11 -4.85
CA SER A 143 16.95 97.58 -4.10
C SER A 143 17.14 98.17 -2.69
N ILE A 144 16.43 99.26 -2.37
CA ILE A 144 16.59 100.04 -1.13
C ILE A 144 15.27 100.13 -0.33
N VAL A 145 14.20 99.45 -0.77
CA VAL A 145 12.87 99.56 -0.15
C VAL A 145 12.68 98.53 0.97
N LEU A 146 12.47 99.03 2.20
CA LEU A 146 11.98 98.22 3.32
C LEU A 146 10.50 97.87 3.12
N ALA A 147 10.21 96.58 2.89
CA ALA A 147 8.85 96.07 2.92
C ALA A 147 8.29 96.04 4.35
N THR A 148 7.02 96.38 4.53
CA THR A 148 6.32 96.20 5.81
C THR A 148 6.08 94.72 6.08
N ARG A 149 6.08 94.30 7.36
CA ARG A 149 5.91 92.88 7.71
C ARG A 149 4.58 92.33 7.18
N ASP A 150 3.49 93.08 7.37
CA ASP A 150 2.14 92.73 6.90
C ASP A 150 2.08 92.42 5.39
N TYR A 151 2.86 93.14 4.56
CA TYR A 151 2.95 92.88 3.11
C TYR A 151 3.67 91.56 2.79
N VAL A 152 4.67 91.19 3.61
CA VAL A 152 5.39 89.91 3.49
C VAL A 152 4.54 88.76 4.01
N ASP A 153 3.89 88.92 5.16
CA ASP A 153 3.02 87.94 5.80
C ASP A 153 1.85 87.56 4.85
N VAL A 154 1.17 88.54 4.25
CA VAL A 154 0.10 88.31 3.26
C VAL A 154 0.62 87.58 2.01
N ARG A 155 1.83 87.92 1.53
CA ARG A 155 2.39 87.31 0.30
C ARG A 155 2.90 85.89 0.51
N LEU A 156 3.24 85.52 1.73
CA LEU A 156 3.52 84.12 2.09
C LEU A 156 2.21 83.31 2.11
N ASP A 157 1.14 83.80 2.74
CA ASP A 157 -0.16 83.13 2.78
C ASP A 157 -0.78 82.96 1.37
N GLU A 158 -0.71 83.99 0.52
CA GLU A 158 -1.10 83.92 -0.90
C GLU A 158 -0.29 82.86 -1.68
N HIS A 159 0.98 82.63 -1.33
CA HIS A 159 1.83 81.64 -1.98
C HIS A 159 1.59 80.22 -1.45
N GLU A 160 1.43 80.02 -0.14
CA GLU A 160 1.20 78.70 0.46
C GLU A 160 -0.13 78.07 0.01
N HIS A 161 -1.15 78.90 -0.25
CA HIS A 161 -2.43 78.47 -0.84
C HIS A 161 -2.42 78.38 -2.37
N SER A 162 -1.32 78.74 -3.04
CA SER A 162 -1.22 78.77 -4.50
C SER A 162 -0.87 77.42 -5.11
N THR A 163 -1.52 77.07 -6.22
CA THR A 163 -1.11 75.97 -7.10
C THR A 163 -0.34 76.45 -8.33
N ASN A 164 0.10 77.71 -8.36
CA ASN A 164 0.81 78.32 -9.50
C ASN A 164 2.31 77.95 -9.52
N HIS A 165 2.57 76.67 -9.73
CA HIS A 165 3.91 76.11 -9.97
C HIS A 165 3.93 75.38 -11.32
N PRO A 166 5.10 75.25 -11.97
CA PRO A 166 5.21 74.49 -13.22
C PRO A 166 4.83 73.02 -13.03
N ASP A 167 4.29 72.42 -14.08
CA ASP A 167 4.13 70.96 -14.16
C ASP A 167 5.51 70.26 -14.19
N ALA A 168 5.55 69.03 -13.69
CA ALA A 168 6.73 68.18 -13.73
C ALA A 168 7.01 67.67 -15.14
N THR A 169 8.29 67.50 -15.46
CA THR A 169 8.76 66.89 -16.70
C THR A 169 9.73 65.75 -16.38
N LEU A 170 10.18 65.03 -17.41
CA LEU A 170 11.21 63.99 -17.27
C LEU A 170 12.57 64.52 -16.76
N THR A 171 12.79 65.84 -16.78
CA THR A 171 14.05 66.48 -16.37
C THR A 171 13.90 67.54 -15.28
N GLN A 172 12.68 68.02 -14.99
CA GLN A 172 12.41 69.11 -14.05
C GLN A 172 11.28 68.74 -13.07
N LYS A 173 11.49 69.06 -11.78
CA LYS A 173 10.47 68.87 -10.74
C LYS A 173 9.37 69.94 -10.87
N GLY A 174 8.14 69.52 -10.61
CA GLY A 174 6.93 70.35 -10.64
C GLY A 174 5.75 69.57 -10.05
N PHE A 175 4.52 70.03 -10.27
CA PHE A 175 3.31 69.27 -9.92
C PHE A 175 2.89 68.28 -11.03
N THR A 176 2.03 67.32 -10.72
CA THR A 176 1.59 66.31 -11.70
C THR A 176 0.18 65.86 -11.42
N ARG A 177 -0.62 65.66 -12.46
CA ARG A 177 -2.00 65.16 -12.36
C ARG A 177 -2.01 63.64 -12.35
N LEU A 178 -2.98 63.03 -11.66
CA LEU A 178 -3.10 61.57 -11.59
C LEU A 178 -4.16 61.02 -12.56
N SER A 179 -3.87 59.90 -13.21
CA SER A 179 -4.79 59.19 -14.12
C SER A 179 -5.16 57.79 -13.62
N ASN A 180 -6.43 57.43 -13.76
CA ASN A 180 -6.95 56.09 -13.48
C ASN A 180 -7.21 55.24 -14.74
N ALA A 181 -6.94 55.80 -15.93
CA ALA A 181 -7.07 55.11 -17.21
C ALA A 181 -5.93 54.09 -17.41
N THR A 182 -6.19 53.05 -18.20
CA THR A 182 -5.24 51.93 -18.48
C THR A 182 -4.59 52.03 -19.87
N ASP A 183 -5.02 53.01 -20.64
CA ASP A 183 -4.95 53.19 -22.09
C ASP A 183 -4.69 54.67 -22.44
N SER A 184 -4.00 55.39 -21.55
CA SER A 184 -3.81 56.84 -21.61
C SER A 184 -2.40 57.20 -22.09
N ASP A 185 -2.30 57.65 -23.35
CA ASP A 185 -1.07 58.13 -23.98
C ASP A 185 -0.61 59.54 -23.50
N ASP A 186 -1.30 60.13 -22.52
CA ASP A 186 -1.03 61.48 -22.00
C ASP A 186 0.13 61.52 -21.01
N GLU A 187 1.31 61.90 -21.49
CA GLU A 187 2.55 62.03 -20.70
C GLU A 187 2.49 63.09 -19.58
N THR A 188 1.48 63.98 -19.54
CA THR A 188 1.32 64.98 -18.46
C THR A 188 0.73 64.41 -17.17
N LYS A 189 0.39 63.11 -17.15
CA LYS A 189 -0.31 62.45 -16.05
C LYS A 189 0.42 61.21 -15.54
N ALA A 190 0.61 61.12 -14.22
CA ALA A 190 1.12 59.91 -13.60
C ALA A 190 0.00 58.87 -13.39
N ALA A 191 0.24 57.61 -13.74
CA ALA A 191 -0.70 56.52 -13.51
C ALA A 191 -0.85 56.19 -12.02
N THR A 192 -2.08 56.01 -11.54
CA THR A 192 -2.32 55.57 -10.15
C THR A 192 -2.01 54.08 -9.95
N PRO A 193 -1.79 53.62 -8.71
CA PRO A 193 -1.76 52.19 -8.38
C PRO A 193 -3.03 51.43 -8.81
N LYS A 194 -4.17 52.11 -8.97
CA LYS A 194 -5.40 51.52 -9.51
C LYS A 194 -5.29 51.25 -11.01
N ALA A 195 -4.80 52.21 -11.80
CA ALA A 195 -4.53 52.04 -13.22
C ALA A 195 -3.52 50.90 -13.45
N VAL A 196 -2.38 50.93 -12.76
CA VAL A 196 -1.32 49.91 -12.87
C VAL A 196 -1.86 48.52 -12.50
N LYS A 197 -2.67 48.40 -11.44
CA LYS A 197 -3.29 47.13 -11.04
C LYS A 197 -4.31 46.63 -12.07
N ALA A 198 -5.09 47.52 -12.69
CA ALA A 198 -6.07 47.15 -13.71
C ALA A 198 -5.38 46.68 -15.00
N ALA A 199 -4.40 47.43 -15.52
CA ALA A 199 -3.61 47.04 -16.68
C ALA A 199 -2.87 45.69 -16.45
N MET A 200 -2.31 45.49 -15.26
CA MET A 200 -1.67 44.22 -14.86
C MET A 200 -2.67 43.06 -14.73
N ALA A 201 -3.94 43.32 -14.38
CA ALA A 201 -4.97 42.28 -14.34
C ALA A 201 -5.40 41.86 -15.76
N GLU A 202 -5.61 42.84 -16.65
CA GLU A 202 -5.94 42.59 -18.06
C GLU A 202 -4.80 41.83 -18.76
N ALA A 203 -3.55 42.30 -18.62
CA ALA A 203 -2.37 41.64 -19.17
C ALA A 203 -2.13 40.22 -18.63
N ARG A 204 -2.70 39.84 -17.48
CA ARG A 204 -2.61 38.48 -16.91
C ARG A 204 -3.77 37.57 -17.28
N ASN A 205 -4.91 38.13 -17.70
CA ASN A 205 -6.12 37.40 -18.07
C ASN A 205 -6.39 37.39 -19.59
N HIS A 206 -5.64 38.16 -20.38
CA HIS A 206 -5.74 38.12 -21.84
C HIS A 206 -5.55 36.70 -22.36
N THR A 207 -6.35 36.34 -23.37
CA THR A 207 -6.21 35.06 -24.08
C THR A 207 -6.12 35.34 -25.57
N HIS A 208 -5.16 34.70 -26.24
CA HIS A 208 -5.07 34.75 -27.70
C HIS A 208 -5.92 33.62 -28.28
N THR A 209 -6.81 33.96 -29.22
CA THR A 209 -7.28 32.97 -30.20
C THR A 209 -6.11 32.54 -31.08
N TRP A 210 -6.18 31.34 -31.66
CA TRP A 210 -5.08 30.78 -32.47
C TRP A 210 -4.55 31.76 -33.53
N ASN A 211 -5.46 32.45 -34.23
CA ASN A 211 -5.14 33.39 -35.30
C ASN A 211 -4.50 34.72 -34.84
N GLN A 212 -4.44 34.98 -33.52
CA GLN A 212 -3.82 36.16 -32.93
C GLN A 212 -2.37 35.91 -32.47
N ILE A 213 -1.88 34.66 -32.50
CA ILE A 213 -0.51 34.33 -32.09
C ILE A 213 0.43 34.53 -33.28
N THR A 214 0.80 35.78 -33.55
CA THR A 214 1.71 36.15 -34.65
C THR A 214 3.17 36.19 -34.21
N GLY A 215 4.09 35.75 -35.07
CA GLY A 215 5.54 35.85 -34.85
C GLY A 215 6.17 34.67 -34.11
N VAL A 216 5.37 33.74 -33.57
CA VAL A 216 5.82 32.41 -33.17
C VAL A 216 5.50 31.44 -34.33
N PRO A 217 6.46 30.65 -34.83
CA PRO A 217 6.19 29.68 -35.89
C PRO A 217 5.36 28.49 -35.38
N ASP A 218 4.75 27.74 -36.30
CA ASP A 218 4.17 26.43 -36.00
C ASP A 218 5.27 25.41 -35.67
N GLY A 219 4.95 24.45 -34.79
CA GLY A 219 5.84 23.37 -34.40
C GLY A 219 5.88 22.26 -35.46
N THR A 220 7.09 21.90 -35.88
CA THR A 220 7.33 20.83 -36.87
C THR A 220 8.41 19.87 -36.36
N LEU A 221 8.69 18.80 -37.11
CA LEU A 221 9.78 17.87 -36.80
C LEU A 221 11.18 18.51 -36.87
N THR A 222 11.32 19.70 -37.46
CA THR A 222 12.61 20.42 -37.62
C THR A 222 12.63 21.79 -36.95
N GLN A 223 11.49 22.32 -36.50
CA GLN A 223 11.36 23.66 -35.93
C GLN A 223 10.48 23.65 -34.67
N LYS A 224 10.98 24.26 -33.59
CA LYS A 224 10.18 24.48 -32.37
C LYS A 224 9.17 25.61 -32.62
N GLY A 225 7.94 25.42 -32.17
CA GLY A 225 6.83 26.34 -32.41
C GLY A 225 5.58 25.95 -31.62
N ILE A 226 4.47 26.66 -31.86
CA ILE A 226 3.14 26.34 -31.31
C ILE A 226 2.50 25.18 -32.08
N VAL A 227 1.69 24.36 -31.40
CA VAL A 227 0.90 23.29 -32.07
C VAL A 227 -0.51 23.28 -31.51
N LYS A 228 -1.50 23.26 -32.40
CA LYS A 228 -2.92 23.19 -32.04
C LYS A 228 -3.27 21.75 -31.62
N LEU A 229 -4.00 21.61 -30.52
CA LEU A 229 -4.40 20.30 -30.00
C LEU A 229 -5.69 19.80 -30.67
N ASN A 230 -5.74 18.51 -31.00
CA ASN A 230 -6.90 17.83 -31.59
C ASN A 230 -7.27 16.58 -30.77
N SER A 231 -8.57 16.33 -30.59
CA SER A 231 -9.11 15.20 -29.81
C SER A 231 -9.82 14.12 -30.65
N ALA A 232 -9.77 14.19 -31.98
CA ALA A 232 -10.27 13.13 -32.86
C ALA A 232 -9.33 11.92 -32.88
N THR A 233 -9.89 10.71 -32.93
CA THR A 233 -9.13 9.43 -32.93
C THR A 233 -8.67 8.97 -34.31
N ASP A 234 -9.07 9.73 -35.32
CA ASP A 234 -9.10 9.43 -36.75
C ASP A 234 -8.64 10.66 -37.58
N SER A 235 -8.01 11.63 -36.91
CA SER A 235 -7.47 12.83 -37.55
C SER A 235 -6.35 12.48 -38.53
N THR A 236 -6.45 12.99 -39.75
CA THR A 236 -5.40 12.94 -40.77
C THR A 236 -4.48 14.15 -40.74
N SER A 237 -4.60 15.03 -39.74
CA SER A 237 -3.80 16.26 -39.65
C SER A 237 -2.34 15.96 -39.32
N THR A 238 -1.44 16.60 -40.05
CA THR A 238 0.02 16.56 -39.82
C THR A 238 0.54 17.78 -39.07
N THR A 239 -0.32 18.76 -38.77
CA THR A 239 0.01 20.04 -38.11
C THR A 239 -0.68 20.24 -36.76
N GLU A 240 -1.50 19.28 -36.32
CA GLU A 240 -2.15 19.28 -35.00
C GLU A 240 -1.65 18.11 -34.16
N ALA A 241 -1.46 18.33 -32.86
CA ALA A 241 -1.03 17.28 -31.93
C ALA A 241 -2.23 16.59 -31.28
N ALA A 242 -2.23 15.26 -31.26
CA ALA A 242 -3.24 14.46 -30.59
C ALA A 242 -3.20 14.67 -29.07
N THR A 243 -4.35 14.93 -28.46
CA THR A 243 -4.49 15.00 -27.00
C THR A 243 -4.29 13.63 -26.36
N PRO A 244 -3.86 13.55 -25.07
CA PRO A 244 -3.74 12.27 -24.37
C PRO A 244 -5.03 11.45 -24.34
N SER A 245 -6.19 12.11 -24.34
CA SER A 245 -7.50 11.46 -24.45
C SER A 245 -7.74 10.83 -25.83
N ALA A 246 -7.36 11.48 -26.93
CA ALA A 246 -7.42 10.89 -28.27
C ALA A 246 -6.45 9.72 -28.42
N VAL A 247 -5.21 9.87 -27.94
CA VAL A 247 -4.21 8.78 -27.97
C VAL A 247 -4.71 7.58 -27.18
N LYS A 248 -5.27 7.79 -25.97
CA LYS A 248 -5.87 6.70 -25.20
C LYS A 248 -7.05 6.07 -25.93
N ALA A 249 -8.00 6.86 -26.44
CA ALA A 249 -9.19 6.33 -27.11
C ALA A 249 -8.86 5.59 -28.42
N ALA A 250 -7.83 6.00 -29.16
CA ALA A 250 -7.34 5.28 -30.33
C ALA A 250 -6.66 3.95 -29.92
N MET A 251 -5.86 3.96 -28.85
CA MET A 251 -5.22 2.75 -28.31
C MET A 251 -6.26 1.77 -27.74
N ASP A 252 -7.27 2.25 -27.01
CA ASP A 252 -8.38 1.44 -26.50
C ASP A 252 -9.15 0.78 -27.67
N LYS A 253 -9.44 1.54 -28.75
CA LYS A 253 -10.05 1.01 -29.99
C LYS A 253 -9.18 -0.06 -30.65
N ALA A 254 -7.88 0.17 -30.77
CA ALA A 254 -6.95 -0.79 -31.37
C ALA A 254 -6.87 -2.10 -30.57
N ASN A 255 -6.80 -2.00 -29.23
CA ASN A 255 -6.79 -3.16 -28.34
C ASN A 255 -8.13 -3.92 -28.34
N ALA A 256 -9.27 -3.22 -28.48
CA ALA A 256 -10.58 -3.85 -28.61
C ALA A 256 -10.80 -4.50 -30.00
N ALA A 257 -10.15 -3.98 -31.05
CA ALA A 257 -10.16 -4.56 -32.39
C ALA A 257 -9.19 -5.75 -32.54
N ALA A 258 -8.20 -5.90 -31.66
CA ALA A 258 -7.29 -7.03 -31.64
C ALA A 258 -7.98 -8.29 -31.07
N PRO A 259 -8.21 -9.34 -31.88
CA PRO A 259 -8.90 -10.54 -31.40
C PRO A 259 -8.00 -11.34 -30.45
N ALA A 260 -8.41 -11.44 -29.17
CA ALA A 260 -7.69 -12.15 -28.12
C ALA A 260 -7.40 -13.63 -28.44
N ASN A 261 -8.23 -14.25 -29.27
CA ASN A 261 -7.92 -15.48 -30.01
C ASN A 261 -8.36 -15.28 -31.46
N HIS A 262 -7.54 -15.69 -32.43
CA HIS A 262 -7.90 -15.72 -33.85
C HIS A 262 -7.57 -17.09 -34.47
N THR A 263 -8.23 -17.41 -35.56
CA THR A 263 -8.02 -18.65 -36.32
C THR A 263 -7.50 -18.32 -37.71
N HIS A 264 -6.38 -18.96 -38.09
CA HIS A 264 -5.96 -19.01 -39.49
C HIS A 264 -6.53 -20.27 -40.15
N VAL A 265 -6.84 -20.19 -41.44
CA VAL A 265 -6.97 -21.42 -42.25
C VAL A 265 -5.56 -22.00 -42.43
N TRP A 266 -5.41 -23.33 -42.37
CA TRP A 266 -4.07 -23.98 -42.37
C TRP A 266 -3.18 -23.53 -43.54
N ASN A 267 -3.75 -23.36 -44.74
CA ASN A 267 -3.05 -22.89 -45.94
C ASN A 267 -2.67 -21.39 -45.95
N GLN A 268 -3.05 -20.63 -44.93
CA GLN A 268 -2.70 -19.22 -44.74
C GLN A 268 -1.54 -19.02 -43.75
N VAL A 269 -1.13 -20.06 -43.02
CA VAL A 269 -0.02 -19.98 -42.05
C VAL A 269 1.32 -20.13 -42.77
N THR A 270 1.75 -19.07 -43.45
CA THR A 270 3.01 -19.04 -44.21
C THR A 270 4.17 -18.52 -43.35
N GLY A 271 5.36 -19.11 -43.49
CA GLY A 271 6.58 -18.65 -42.82
C GLY A 271 6.83 -19.24 -41.42
N VAL A 272 5.86 -19.96 -40.87
CA VAL A 272 6.10 -20.88 -39.74
C VAL A 272 6.42 -22.27 -40.34
N PRO A 273 7.52 -22.92 -39.94
CA PRO A 273 7.83 -24.27 -40.41
C PRO A 273 6.89 -25.32 -39.79
N ASP A 274 6.83 -26.51 -40.38
CA ASP A 274 6.22 -27.67 -39.73
C ASP A 274 7.05 -28.10 -38.51
N GLY A 275 6.37 -28.61 -37.48
CA GLY A 275 6.99 -29.10 -36.26
C GLY A 275 7.60 -30.50 -36.47
N THR A 276 8.88 -30.64 -36.14
CA THR A 276 9.64 -31.90 -36.24
C THR A 276 10.34 -32.23 -34.93
N LEU A 277 11.00 -33.39 -34.85
CA LEU A 277 11.82 -33.78 -33.70
C LEU A 277 13.03 -32.85 -33.45
N THR A 278 13.41 -32.01 -34.41
CA THR A 278 14.55 -31.08 -34.34
C THR A 278 14.17 -29.61 -34.54
N GLN A 279 12.93 -29.31 -34.96
CA GLN A 279 12.48 -27.96 -35.30
C GLN A 279 11.12 -27.65 -34.66
N LYS A 280 11.03 -26.53 -33.94
CA LYS A 280 9.76 -26.01 -33.44
C LYS A 280 8.95 -25.45 -34.61
N GLY A 281 7.66 -25.80 -34.68
CA GLY A 281 6.78 -25.45 -35.78
C GLY A 281 5.33 -25.85 -35.48
N ILE A 282 4.45 -25.71 -36.48
CA ILE A 282 3.04 -26.14 -36.41
C ILE A 282 2.89 -27.62 -36.82
N VAL A 283 1.93 -28.33 -36.25
CA VAL A 283 1.64 -29.72 -36.64
C VAL A 283 0.13 -29.92 -36.76
N LYS A 284 -0.32 -30.53 -37.85
CA LYS A 284 -1.73 -30.84 -38.09
C LYS A 284 -2.13 -32.08 -37.28
N LEU A 285 -3.32 -32.08 -36.68
CA LEU A 285 -3.80 -33.21 -35.87
C LEU A 285 -4.60 -34.20 -36.72
N ASN A 286 -4.42 -35.50 -36.46
CA ASN A 286 -5.10 -36.60 -37.14
C ASN A 286 -5.73 -37.57 -36.12
N SER A 287 -6.95 -38.05 -36.39
CA SER A 287 -7.72 -38.95 -35.52
C SER A 287 -7.82 -40.40 -36.00
N ALA A 288 -7.15 -40.78 -37.09
CA ALA A 288 -7.10 -42.15 -37.57
C ALA A 288 -6.19 -43.04 -36.69
N THR A 289 -6.61 -44.28 -36.43
CA THR A 289 -5.90 -45.25 -35.56
C THR A 289 -4.77 -46.01 -36.25
N ASP A 290 -4.64 -45.78 -37.55
CA ASP A 290 -3.90 -46.54 -38.56
C ASP A 290 -3.13 -45.60 -39.51
N SER A 291 -3.00 -44.33 -39.12
CA SER A 291 -2.27 -43.32 -39.89
C SER A 291 -0.78 -43.66 -39.97
N THR A 292 -0.25 -43.62 -41.19
CA THR A 292 1.19 -43.73 -41.49
C THR A 292 1.86 -42.37 -41.68
N SER A 293 1.15 -41.26 -41.40
CA SER A 293 1.66 -39.91 -41.60
C SER A 293 2.82 -39.58 -40.66
N THR A 294 3.88 -38.99 -41.21
CA THR A 294 5.04 -38.47 -40.47
C THR A 294 4.96 -36.95 -40.24
N THR A 295 3.93 -36.29 -40.76
CA THR A 295 3.73 -34.83 -40.70
C THR A 295 2.47 -34.42 -39.90
N GLU A 296 1.74 -35.40 -39.35
CA GLU A 296 0.55 -35.17 -38.53
C GLU A 296 0.70 -35.85 -37.17
N ALA A 297 0.25 -35.19 -36.10
CA ALA A 297 0.26 -35.76 -34.76
C ALA A 297 -1.07 -36.47 -34.45
N ALA A 298 -0.99 -37.67 -33.89
CA ALA A 298 -2.15 -38.42 -33.44
C ALA A 298 -2.88 -37.70 -32.29
N THR A 299 -4.20 -37.55 -32.39
CA THR A 299 -5.02 -37.03 -31.29
C THR A 299 -5.08 -38.01 -30.12
N PRO A 300 -5.35 -37.53 -28.88
CA PRO A 300 -5.56 -38.42 -27.74
C PRO A 300 -6.65 -39.48 -27.96
N SER A 301 -7.67 -39.18 -28.77
CA SER A 301 -8.71 -40.12 -29.19
C SER A 301 -8.20 -41.21 -30.13
N ALA A 302 -7.30 -40.89 -31.08
CA ALA A 302 -6.64 -41.91 -31.91
C ALA A 302 -5.78 -42.85 -31.07
N VAL A 303 -4.95 -42.30 -30.17
CA VAL A 303 -4.07 -43.08 -29.28
C VAL A 303 -4.91 -43.98 -28.36
N LYS A 304 -5.99 -43.44 -27.76
CA LYS A 304 -6.94 -44.21 -26.94
C LYS A 304 -7.58 -45.36 -27.74
N ALA A 305 -8.10 -45.08 -28.93
CA ALA A 305 -8.77 -46.09 -29.75
C ALA A 305 -7.81 -47.15 -30.31
N ALA A 306 -6.54 -46.81 -30.60
CA ALA A 306 -5.50 -47.77 -30.97
C ALA A 306 -5.13 -48.67 -29.78
N TYR A 307 -4.97 -48.10 -28.58
CA TYR A 307 -4.73 -48.86 -27.35
C TYR A 307 -5.91 -49.79 -27.00
N ASP A 308 -7.15 -49.32 -27.13
CA ASP A 308 -8.35 -50.13 -26.88
C ASP A 308 -8.44 -51.31 -27.84
N LYS A 309 -8.16 -51.09 -29.15
CA LYS A 309 -8.07 -52.16 -30.16
C LYS A 309 -6.99 -53.19 -29.82
N ALA A 310 -5.79 -52.75 -29.45
CA ALA A 310 -4.70 -53.63 -29.06
C ALA A 310 -5.04 -54.44 -27.79
N SER A 311 -5.66 -53.81 -26.79
CA SER A 311 -6.10 -54.47 -25.56
C SER A 311 -7.20 -55.50 -25.82
N ALA A 312 -8.15 -55.20 -26.70
CA ALA A 312 -9.20 -56.14 -27.09
C ALA A 312 -8.68 -57.32 -27.95
N ALA A 313 -7.55 -57.15 -28.64
CA ALA A 313 -6.93 -58.18 -29.46
C ALA A 313 -6.08 -59.19 -28.68
N ALA A 314 -5.85 -58.99 -27.37
CA ALA A 314 -5.09 -59.88 -26.51
C ALA A 314 -5.99 -60.88 -25.75
N PRO A 315 -6.03 -62.18 -26.10
CA PRO A 315 -6.94 -63.12 -25.46
C PRO A 315 -6.45 -63.51 -24.07
N ALA A 316 -7.24 -63.22 -23.03
CA ALA A 316 -6.95 -63.61 -21.65
C ALA A 316 -6.90 -65.13 -21.41
N GLY A 317 -7.38 -65.93 -22.37
CA GLY A 317 -7.18 -67.37 -22.44
C GLY A 317 -7.03 -67.81 -23.89
N HIS A 318 -6.01 -68.62 -24.16
CA HIS A 318 -5.79 -69.25 -25.47
C HIS A 318 -5.19 -70.65 -25.27
N THR A 319 -5.28 -71.50 -26.28
CA THR A 319 -4.79 -72.89 -26.24
C THR A 319 -3.65 -73.09 -27.22
N HIS A 320 -2.61 -73.79 -26.78
CA HIS A 320 -1.56 -74.32 -27.65
C HIS A 320 -1.78 -75.82 -27.87
N SER A 321 -1.43 -76.33 -29.05
CA SER A 321 -1.17 -77.76 -29.21
C SER A 321 0.10 -78.12 -28.44
N TRP A 322 0.20 -79.31 -27.86
CA TRP A 322 1.35 -79.70 -27.02
C TRP A 322 2.72 -79.43 -27.69
N GLY A 323 2.88 -79.82 -28.96
CA GLY A 323 4.10 -79.59 -29.74
C GLY A 323 4.39 -78.14 -30.16
N GLN A 324 3.52 -77.18 -29.81
CA GLN A 324 3.75 -75.74 -30.01
C GLN A 324 4.30 -75.04 -28.76
N ILE A 325 4.34 -75.72 -27.60
CA ILE A 325 4.85 -75.15 -26.34
C ILE A 325 6.36 -75.34 -26.26
N THR A 326 7.11 -74.51 -26.98
CA THR A 326 8.59 -74.55 -26.99
C THR A 326 9.18 -73.65 -25.92
N GLY A 327 10.24 -74.11 -25.23
CA GLY A 327 11.01 -73.30 -24.27
C GLY A 327 10.47 -73.29 -22.83
N THR A 328 9.30 -73.89 -22.58
CA THR A 328 8.93 -74.32 -21.22
C THR A 328 9.53 -75.70 -20.97
N PRO A 329 10.23 -75.94 -19.85
CA PRO A 329 10.76 -77.27 -19.53
C PRO A 329 9.65 -78.25 -19.16
N ASP A 330 9.94 -79.55 -19.24
CA ASP A 330 9.11 -80.58 -18.64
C ASP A 330 9.09 -80.43 -17.10
N GLY A 331 7.95 -80.72 -16.48
CA GLY A 331 7.81 -80.70 -15.03
C GLY A 331 8.44 -81.94 -14.41
N THR A 332 9.35 -81.74 -13.45
CA THR A 332 10.04 -82.81 -12.73
C THR A 332 9.87 -82.63 -11.21
N LEU A 333 10.38 -83.57 -10.41
CA LEU A 333 10.40 -83.45 -8.94
C LEU A 333 11.22 -82.25 -8.42
N THR A 334 12.07 -81.65 -9.26
CA THR A 334 12.93 -80.51 -8.91
C THR A 334 12.73 -79.26 -9.77
N GLN A 335 11.97 -79.36 -10.88
CA GLN A 335 11.77 -78.28 -11.84
C GLN A 335 10.29 -78.07 -12.14
N LYS A 336 9.82 -76.81 -12.00
CA LYS A 336 8.48 -76.43 -12.46
C LYS A 336 8.45 -76.40 -13.99
N GLY A 337 7.44 -77.03 -14.57
CA GLY A 337 7.28 -77.21 -16.01
C GLY A 337 5.92 -77.80 -16.34
N ILE A 338 5.70 -78.15 -17.61
CA ILE A 338 4.48 -78.85 -18.06
C ILE A 338 4.68 -80.36 -18.03
N VAL A 339 3.64 -81.15 -17.74
CA VAL A 339 3.72 -82.62 -17.73
C VAL A 339 2.55 -83.20 -18.51
N LYS A 340 2.83 -84.13 -19.43
CA LYS A 340 1.82 -84.87 -20.16
C LYS A 340 1.25 -85.97 -19.27
N LEU A 341 -0.08 -86.12 -19.25
CA LEU A 341 -0.75 -87.13 -18.43
C LEU A 341 -0.98 -88.43 -19.21
N ASN A 342 -0.77 -89.57 -18.55
CA ASN A 342 -0.95 -90.92 -19.09
C ASN A 342 -1.90 -91.74 -18.19
N SER A 343 -2.78 -92.56 -18.79
CA SER A 343 -3.78 -93.36 -18.07
C SER A 343 -3.55 -94.88 -18.09
N ALA A 344 -2.40 -95.35 -18.59
CA ALA A 344 -2.05 -96.77 -18.59
C ALA A 344 -1.54 -97.25 -17.20
N THR A 345 -1.99 -98.42 -16.77
CA THR A 345 -1.64 -99.05 -15.48
C THR A 345 -0.29 -99.75 -15.45
N ASP A 346 0.27 -99.98 -16.63
CA ASP A 346 1.52 -100.70 -16.93
C ASP A 346 2.57 -99.77 -17.59
N SER A 347 2.35 -98.45 -17.54
CA SER A 347 3.23 -97.47 -18.15
C SER A 347 4.64 -97.50 -17.55
N THR A 348 5.64 -97.65 -18.42
CA THR A 348 7.07 -97.52 -18.10
C THR A 348 7.62 -96.12 -18.36
N SER A 349 6.75 -95.15 -18.69
CA SER A 349 7.15 -93.78 -18.99
C SER A 349 7.71 -93.05 -17.78
N THR A 350 8.86 -92.41 -17.94
CA THR A 350 9.51 -91.58 -16.90
C THR A 350 9.27 -90.07 -17.10
N THR A 351 8.58 -89.67 -18.18
CA THR A 351 8.31 -88.27 -18.54
C THR A 351 6.82 -87.91 -18.57
N GLU A 352 5.94 -88.88 -18.31
CA GLU A 352 4.49 -88.68 -18.22
C GLU A 352 3.99 -88.99 -16.81
N ALA A 353 3.10 -88.16 -16.27
CA ALA A 353 2.51 -88.41 -14.95
C ALA A 353 1.26 -89.30 -15.08
N ALA A 354 1.16 -90.31 -14.22
CA ALA A 354 -0.02 -91.18 -14.14
C ALA A 354 -1.26 -90.37 -13.70
N THR A 355 -2.38 -90.56 -14.40
CA THR A 355 -3.68 -90.01 -13.98
C THR A 355 -4.20 -90.71 -12.71
N PRO A 356 -5.07 -90.05 -11.92
CA PRO A 356 -5.67 -90.66 -10.74
C PRO A 356 -6.40 -91.99 -11.03
N SER A 357 -6.95 -92.15 -12.23
CA SER A 357 -7.57 -93.40 -12.70
C SER A 357 -6.55 -94.54 -12.90
N ALA A 358 -5.37 -94.26 -13.46
CA ALA A 358 -4.30 -95.26 -13.58
C ALA A 358 -3.78 -95.72 -12.21
N VAL A 359 -3.52 -94.76 -11.31
CA VAL A 359 -3.05 -95.06 -9.95
C VAL A 359 -4.07 -95.92 -9.19
N LYS A 360 -5.37 -95.59 -9.28
CA LYS A 360 -6.42 -96.41 -8.65
C LYS A 360 -6.47 -97.83 -9.23
N ALA A 361 -6.48 -97.98 -10.55
CA ALA A 361 -6.60 -99.29 -11.19
C ALA A 361 -5.38 -100.20 -10.92
N ALA A 362 -4.17 -99.63 -10.81
CA ALA A 362 -2.99 -100.37 -10.37
C ALA A 362 -3.09 -100.84 -8.90
N TYR A 363 -3.62 -99.99 -8.01
CA TYR A 363 -3.85 -100.34 -6.61
C TYR A 363 -4.91 -101.44 -6.43
N ASP A 364 -6.04 -101.34 -7.15
CA ASP A 364 -7.10 -102.36 -7.14
C ASP A 364 -6.54 -103.74 -7.60
N LEU A 365 -5.70 -103.75 -8.63
CA LEU A 365 -5.04 -104.97 -9.15
C LEU A 365 -4.08 -105.61 -8.14
N ALA A 366 -3.32 -104.80 -7.39
CA ALA A 366 -2.38 -105.30 -6.39
C ALA A 366 -3.10 -106.00 -5.22
N ASN A 367 -4.17 -105.40 -4.70
CA ASN A 367 -4.97 -105.98 -3.62
C ASN A 367 -5.62 -107.32 -4.03
N GLY A 368 -5.93 -107.52 -5.31
CA GLY A 368 -6.48 -108.76 -5.84
C GLY A 368 -5.51 -109.96 -5.90
N LYS A 369 -4.25 -109.81 -5.50
CA LYS A 369 -3.21 -110.86 -5.63
C LYS A 369 -2.71 -111.47 -4.32
N ALA A 370 -3.06 -110.92 -3.16
CA ALA A 370 -2.62 -111.45 -1.86
C ALA A 370 -3.56 -112.56 -1.34
N ALA A 371 -3.04 -113.77 -1.12
CA ALA A 371 -3.82 -114.93 -0.64
C ALA A 371 -3.53 -115.24 0.84
N GLY A 372 -4.59 -115.40 1.64
CA GLY A 372 -4.50 -115.50 3.11
C GLY A 372 -4.12 -116.87 3.71
N SER A 373 -3.70 -117.87 2.91
CA SER A 373 -3.28 -119.19 3.42
C SER A 373 -2.40 -119.92 2.41
N HIS A 374 -1.40 -120.68 2.90
CA HIS A 374 -0.50 -121.51 2.11
C HIS A 374 -0.03 -122.75 2.91
N LYS A 375 0.87 -123.58 2.34
CA LYS A 375 1.35 -124.85 2.92
C LYS A 375 2.87 -124.97 2.76
N HIS A 376 3.49 -125.74 3.65
CA HIS A 376 4.92 -126.12 3.62
C HIS A 376 5.04 -127.66 3.72
N ALA A 377 6.16 -128.24 3.28
CA ALA A 377 6.53 -129.60 3.69
C ALA A 377 7.20 -129.56 5.07
N TRP A 378 7.16 -130.67 5.82
CA TRP A 378 7.70 -130.73 7.19
C TRP A 378 9.19 -130.35 7.29
N GLY A 379 9.99 -130.66 6.26
CA GLY A 379 11.41 -130.29 6.19
C GLY A 379 11.69 -128.81 5.91
N ASP A 380 10.70 -128.06 5.43
CA ASP A 380 10.83 -126.63 5.14
C ASP A 380 10.57 -125.75 6.39
N ILE A 381 10.13 -126.37 7.50
CA ILE A 381 9.78 -125.69 8.75
C ILE A 381 11.01 -125.65 9.65
N THR A 382 11.98 -124.79 9.32
CA THR A 382 13.10 -124.48 10.21
C THR A 382 12.69 -123.52 11.34
N ASP A 383 13.52 -123.42 12.37
CA ASP A 383 13.44 -122.42 13.45
C ASP A 383 12.17 -122.46 14.33
N VAL A 384 11.25 -123.40 14.08
CA VAL A 384 10.17 -123.77 15.00
C VAL A 384 10.64 -124.95 15.85
N PRO A 385 10.74 -124.81 17.19
CA PRO A 385 11.22 -125.87 18.07
C PRO A 385 10.23 -127.04 18.16
N ASP A 386 10.75 -128.21 18.53
CA ASP A 386 9.91 -129.38 18.87
C ASP A 386 9.06 -129.10 20.12
N GLY A 387 7.79 -129.53 20.08
CA GLY A 387 6.86 -129.36 21.18
C GLY A 387 7.13 -130.38 22.30
N THR A 388 7.28 -129.88 23.53
CA THR A 388 7.50 -130.69 24.73
C THR A 388 6.47 -130.32 25.81
N THR A 389 6.44 -131.04 26.92
CA THR A 389 5.62 -130.67 28.09
C THR A 389 6.05 -129.33 28.73
N ALA A 390 7.22 -128.79 28.38
CA ALA A 390 7.72 -127.50 28.86
C ALA A 390 7.65 -126.37 27.80
N GLN A 391 7.50 -126.69 26.51
CA GLN A 391 7.63 -125.72 25.42
C GLN A 391 6.61 -125.98 24.29
N LYS A 392 5.93 -124.91 23.85
CA LYS A 392 5.09 -124.94 22.64
C LYS A 392 5.98 -125.07 21.41
N GLY A 393 5.61 -125.99 20.53
CA GLY A 393 6.36 -126.33 19.32
C GLY A 393 5.57 -127.29 18.44
N ILE A 394 6.15 -127.70 17.31
CA ILE A 394 5.55 -128.73 16.44
C ILE A 394 5.88 -130.13 16.97
N VAL A 395 4.97 -131.09 16.85
CA VAL A 395 5.17 -132.45 17.37
C VAL A 395 4.81 -133.48 16.31
N LYS A 396 5.75 -134.38 16.01
CA LYS A 396 5.53 -135.52 15.13
C LYS A 396 4.74 -136.60 15.87
N LEU A 397 3.67 -137.10 15.26
CA LEU A 397 2.79 -138.09 15.87
C LEU A 397 3.13 -139.52 15.43
N ASN A 398 3.11 -140.47 16.36
CA ASN A 398 3.42 -141.89 16.14
C ASN A 398 2.26 -142.79 16.62
N SER A 399 1.93 -143.85 15.86
CA SER A 399 0.80 -144.76 16.17
C SER A 399 1.21 -146.15 16.69
N ALA A 400 2.49 -146.39 16.99
CA ALA A 400 2.96 -147.68 17.52
C ALA A 400 2.65 -147.84 19.02
N THR A 401 1.99 -148.94 19.39
CA THR A 401 1.59 -149.28 20.77
C THR A 401 2.74 -149.76 21.66
N ASN A 402 3.92 -149.98 21.08
CA ASN A 402 5.14 -150.41 21.73
C ASN A 402 6.31 -149.42 21.51
N SER A 403 6.01 -148.17 21.13
CA SER A 403 7.04 -147.16 20.88
C SER A 403 7.86 -146.84 22.13
N THR A 404 9.18 -146.81 21.98
CA THR A 404 10.14 -146.33 22.98
C THR A 404 10.60 -144.90 22.72
N SER A 405 10.03 -144.22 21.72
CA SER A 405 10.37 -142.84 21.38
C SER A 405 9.99 -141.87 22.49
N THR A 406 10.92 -140.97 22.83
CA THR A 406 10.71 -139.87 23.80
C THR A 406 10.40 -138.53 23.13
N THR A 407 10.45 -138.46 21.79
CA THR A 407 10.28 -137.22 21.00
C THR A 407 9.05 -137.22 20.09
N GLU A 408 8.36 -138.35 19.93
CA GLU A 408 7.14 -138.46 19.14
C GLU A 408 5.93 -138.70 20.05
N ALA A 409 4.87 -137.92 19.89
CA ALA A 409 3.66 -138.10 20.70
C ALA A 409 2.79 -139.25 20.17
N ALA A 410 2.34 -140.12 21.08
CA ALA A 410 1.42 -141.21 20.75
C ALA A 410 0.08 -140.67 20.24
N THR A 411 -0.40 -141.16 19.10
CA THR A 411 -1.72 -140.84 18.58
C THR A 411 -2.84 -141.38 19.48
N PRO A 412 -4.04 -140.79 19.44
CA PRO A 412 -5.19 -141.31 20.21
C PRO A 412 -5.51 -142.79 19.95
N SER A 413 -5.22 -143.31 18.76
CA SER A 413 -5.38 -144.73 18.44
C SER A 413 -4.37 -145.63 19.17
N ALA A 414 -3.10 -145.23 19.26
CA ALA A 414 -2.08 -145.96 20.03
C ALA A 414 -2.41 -145.98 21.53
N VAL A 415 -2.78 -144.82 22.09
CA VAL A 415 -3.17 -144.69 23.51
C VAL A 415 -4.40 -145.55 23.82
N LYS A 416 -5.42 -145.54 22.95
CA LYS A 416 -6.61 -146.38 23.13
C LYS A 416 -6.26 -147.88 23.10
N ALA A 417 -5.48 -148.32 22.12
CA ALA A 417 -5.11 -149.73 21.99
C ALA A 417 -4.29 -150.25 23.19
N ALA A 418 -3.40 -149.42 23.76
CA ALA A 418 -2.70 -149.74 25.00
C ALA A 418 -3.64 -149.83 26.22
N TYR A 419 -4.61 -148.91 26.33
CA TYR A 419 -5.61 -148.95 27.40
C TYR A 419 -6.55 -150.16 27.32
N ASP A 420 -7.04 -150.50 26.12
CA ASP A 420 -7.90 -151.68 25.91
C ASP A 420 -7.16 -152.97 26.29
N LEU A 421 -5.86 -153.08 25.94
CA LEU A 421 -5.00 -154.21 26.32
C LEU A 421 -4.83 -154.30 27.85
N ALA A 422 -4.58 -153.19 28.54
CA ALA A 422 -4.45 -153.17 29.99
C ALA A 422 -5.76 -153.56 30.70
N LYS A 423 -6.91 -153.05 30.21
CA LYS A 423 -8.24 -153.33 30.77
C LYS A 423 -8.63 -154.81 30.68
N SER A 424 -8.11 -155.55 29.70
CA SER A 424 -8.29 -157.01 29.59
C SER A 424 -7.71 -157.81 30.75
N LYS A 425 -6.79 -157.24 31.54
CA LYS A 425 -6.04 -157.94 32.60
C LYS A 425 -6.58 -157.77 34.02
N THR A 426 -7.48 -156.81 34.27
CA THR A 426 -7.83 -156.37 35.64
C THR A 426 -9.26 -156.70 36.09
N SER A 427 -10.09 -157.32 35.25
CA SER A 427 -11.52 -157.53 35.54
C SER A 427 -11.82 -158.75 36.42
N ALA A 428 -11.16 -158.87 37.58
CA ALA A 428 -11.40 -159.93 38.57
C ALA A 428 -11.18 -159.43 40.03
N THR A 429 -12.16 -159.70 40.93
CA THR A 429 -12.20 -159.44 42.41
C THR A 429 -12.72 -158.05 42.89
N ASN A 430 -13.36 -157.93 44.08
CA ASN A 430 -14.39 -156.88 44.45
C ASN A 430 -14.30 -156.22 45.88
N ILE A 431 -14.52 -154.88 46.10
CA ILE A 431 -14.74 -154.14 47.42
C ILE A 431 -15.56 -152.77 47.24
N TYR A 432 -16.00 -152.02 48.31
CA TYR A 432 -16.97 -150.84 48.32
C TYR A 432 -16.57 -149.50 49.08
N THR A 433 -17.46 -148.46 49.22
CA THR A 433 -17.12 -146.97 49.27
C THR A 433 -17.87 -145.99 50.27
N ARG A 434 -17.84 -144.64 50.02
CA ARG A 434 -17.74 -143.47 50.96
C ARG A 434 -19.00 -142.72 51.48
N THR A 435 -20.26 -142.94 51.07
CA THR A 435 -21.43 -142.11 51.50
C THR A 435 -21.59 -141.90 53.04
N GLN A 436 -20.93 -142.75 53.83
CA GLN A 436 -20.77 -142.79 55.27
C GLN A 436 -19.99 -141.58 55.93
N SER A 437 -20.09 -140.31 55.47
CA SER A 437 -19.07 -139.25 55.81
C SER A 437 -19.48 -137.83 56.34
N ASP A 438 -20.36 -137.03 55.71
CA ASP A 438 -20.25 -135.52 55.76
C ASP A 438 -21.50 -134.69 56.22
N ALA A 439 -21.37 -133.71 57.19
CA ALA A 439 -22.43 -132.72 57.66
C ALA A 439 -21.98 -131.59 58.69
N ARG A 440 -21.84 -130.25 58.38
CA ARG A 440 -21.15 -129.16 59.23
C ARG A 440 -21.70 -127.64 59.15
N TYR A 441 -20.94 -126.53 59.45
CA TYR A 441 -21.36 -125.09 59.81
C TYR A 441 -20.55 -123.91 59.10
N VAL A 442 -20.53 -122.53 59.30
CA VAL A 442 -20.94 -121.40 60.26
C VAL A 442 -21.07 -119.97 59.56
N GLN A 443 -21.40 -118.79 60.22
CA GLN A 443 -21.57 -117.40 59.60
C GLN A 443 -21.48 -116.05 60.47
N ASN A 444 -21.35 -114.83 59.83
CA ASN A 444 -21.85 -113.40 60.11
C ASN A 444 -21.20 -112.28 61.04
N VAL A 445 -21.09 -110.97 60.61
CA VAL A 445 -20.67 -109.69 61.36
C VAL A 445 -21.05 -108.31 60.64
N MET A 446 -21.03 -107.07 61.27
CA MET A 446 -21.06 -105.69 60.61
C MET A 446 -20.38 -104.46 61.36
N LEU A 447 -20.59 -103.17 60.94
CA LEU A 447 -19.99 -101.87 61.44
C LEU A 447 -21.00 -100.69 61.69
N GLY A 448 -20.60 -99.59 62.38
CA GLY A 448 -21.46 -98.47 62.88
C GLY A 448 -21.06 -96.99 62.60
N ALA A 449 -21.44 -96.02 63.48
CA ALA A 449 -21.50 -94.55 63.23
C ALA A 449 -20.35 -93.69 63.86
N GLU A 450 -20.17 -92.43 63.41
CA GLU A 450 -18.95 -91.60 63.67
C GLU A 450 -19.03 -90.66 64.89
N VAL A 451 -17.91 -90.50 65.60
CA VAL A 451 -17.74 -89.66 66.80
C VAL A 451 -16.38 -88.93 66.77
N GLN A 452 -16.28 -87.74 67.39
CA GLN A 452 -15.06 -86.91 67.50
C GLN A 452 -14.52 -86.87 68.94
N ALA A 453 -13.20 -86.81 69.09
CA ALA A 453 -12.45 -86.77 70.35
C ALA A 453 -11.18 -85.89 70.21
N PRO A 454 -10.57 -85.39 71.29
CA PRO A 454 -9.46 -84.41 71.18
C PRO A 454 -8.14 -85.00 70.63
N THR A 455 -7.77 -86.23 70.99
CA THR A 455 -6.46 -86.80 70.58
C THR A 455 -6.45 -88.30 70.32
N MET A 456 -7.46 -89.06 70.75
CA MET A 456 -7.42 -90.54 70.75
C MET A 456 -8.82 -91.13 70.49
N ALA A 457 -8.87 -92.36 69.95
CA ALA A 457 -10.09 -93.14 69.76
C ALA A 457 -10.09 -94.41 70.63
N PRO A 458 -11.26 -94.90 71.11
CA PRO A 458 -11.37 -96.15 71.86
C PRO A 458 -11.03 -97.41 71.04
N ALA A 459 -10.79 -98.52 71.75
CA ALA A 459 -10.69 -99.84 71.13
C ALA A 459 -12.07 -100.31 70.57
N GLY A 460 -12.05 -101.35 69.73
CA GLY A 460 -13.23 -101.80 68.97
C GLY A 460 -13.72 -100.80 67.90
N CYS A 461 -13.04 -99.66 67.77
CA CYS A 461 -13.34 -98.60 66.81
C CYS A 461 -12.29 -98.54 65.70
N VAL A 462 -12.75 -98.18 64.50
CA VAL A 462 -11.95 -97.85 63.32
C VAL A 462 -11.83 -96.32 63.23
N ILE A 463 -10.60 -95.80 63.25
CA ILE A 463 -10.32 -94.36 63.11
C ILE A 463 -10.63 -93.90 61.68
N THR A 464 -11.13 -92.67 61.52
CA THR A 464 -11.58 -92.11 60.24
C THR A 464 -11.01 -90.73 59.89
N PHE A 465 -10.58 -89.92 60.87
CA PHE A 465 -10.00 -88.58 60.61
C PHE A 465 -9.07 -88.10 61.74
N VAL A 466 -8.12 -87.20 61.44
CA VAL A 466 -7.15 -86.57 62.36
C VAL A 466 -6.85 -85.13 61.90
N ASP A 467 -6.67 -84.19 62.83
CA ASP A 467 -6.37 -82.76 62.58
C ASP A 467 -4.86 -82.43 62.48
N GLY A 468 -4.50 -81.27 61.94
CA GLY A 468 -3.16 -81.02 61.37
C GLY A 468 -2.47 -79.67 61.63
N GLY A 469 -2.84 -78.94 62.69
CA GLY A 469 -2.07 -77.77 63.15
C GLY A 469 -0.76 -78.14 63.86
N ASP A 470 0.11 -77.15 64.15
CA ASP A 470 1.39 -77.34 64.86
C ASP A 470 1.27 -78.01 66.25
N LYS A 471 0.06 -78.07 66.79
CA LYS A 471 -0.36 -79.04 67.80
C LYS A 471 -1.73 -79.61 67.39
N MET A 472 -1.92 -80.92 67.57
CA MET A 472 -3.17 -81.62 67.24
C MET A 472 -4.31 -81.23 68.19
N GLU A 473 -5.49 -80.91 67.65
CA GLU A 473 -6.68 -80.54 68.44
C GLU A 473 -7.86 -81.54 68.33
N CYS A 474 -7.96 -82.40 67.29
CA CYS A 474 -9.00 -83.45 67.22
C CYS A 474 -8.72 -84.70 66.35
N VAL A 475 -9.55 -85.75 66.55
CA VAL A 475 -9.57 -87.08 65.90
C VAL A 475 -11.03 -87.58 65.76
N ARG A 476 -11.38 -88.42 64.76
CA ARG A 476 -12.70 -89.07 64.63
C ARG A 476 -12.65 -90.59 64.35
N TYR A 477 -13.69 -91.35 64.72
CA TYR A 477 -13.75 -92.82 64.63
C TYR A 477 -15.17 -93.41 64.56
N LYS A 478 -15.31 -94.71 64.19
CA LYS A 478 -16.56 -95.50 64.10
C LYS A 478 -16.44 -96.90 64.73
N PRO A 479 -17.42 -97.43 65.49
CA PRO A 479 -17.32 -98.73 66.18
C PRO A 479 -17.94 -99.92 65.41
N LEU A 480 -17.54 -101.15 65.75
CA LEU A 480 -18.00 -102.41 65.13
C LEU A 480 -19.33 -102.92 65.71
N GLN A 481 -20.12 -103.71 64.96
CA GLN A 481 -21.44 -104.19 65.41
C GLN A 481 -21.71 -105.68 65.08
N ILE A 482 -22.47 -106.36 65.95
CA ILE A 482 -22.97 -107.73 65.72
C ILE A 482 -24.50 -107.80 65.88
N ASN A 483 -25.15 -108.66 65.09
CA ASN A 483 -26.60 -108.83 65.11
C ASN A 483 -26.98 -109.72 66.30
N ILE A 484 -27.56 -109.12 67.34
CA ILE A 484 -28.03 -109.84 68.52
C ILE A 484 -29.53 -109.56 68.62
N ASN A 485 -30.31 -110.57 68.25
CA ASN A 485 -31.78 -110.56 68.22
C ASN A 485 -32.35 -109.42 67.36
N GLY A 486 -31.86 -109.30 66.12
CA GLY A 486 -32.35 -108.35 65.11
C GLY A 486 -31.80 -106.93 65.24
N PHE A 487 -31.38 -106.53 66.44
CA PHE A 487 -30.76 -105.23 66.69
C PHE A 487 -29.23 -105.34 66.62
N TRP A 488 -28.63 -104.54 65.75
CA TRP A 488 -27.19 -104.43 65.64
C TRP A 488 -26.64 -103.64 66.83
N ARG A 489 -25.91 -104.34 67.71
CA ARG A 489 -25.34 -103.75 68.92
C ARG A 489 -23.88 -103.42 68.69
N THR A 490 -23.52 -102.20 69.06
CA THR A 490 -22.14 -101.73 69.08
C THR A 490 -21.32 -102.57 70.05
N ILE A 491 -20.29 -103.22 69.51
CA ILE A 491 -19.21 -103.83 70.27
C ILE A 491 -18.29 -102.69 70.69
N SER A 492 -18.41 -102.23 71.94
CA SER A 492 -17.30 -101.48 72.54
C SER A 492 -16.14 -102.44 72.71
N GLY A 493 -14.95 -102.04 72.25
CA GLY A 493 -13.70 -102.59 72.76
C GLY A 493 -13.25 -101.86 74.01
#